data_AF-A0A136HUA9-F1
#
_entry.id   AF-A0A136HUA9-F1
#
_cell.length_a   1.000
_cell.length_b   1.000
_cell.length_c   1.000
_cell.angle_alpha   90.00
_cell.angle_beta   90.00
_cell.angle_gamma   90.00
#
_symmetry.space_group_name_H-M   'P 1'
#
loop_
_entity.id
_entity.type
_entity.pdbx_description
1 polymer ?
#
loop_
_entity_poly.entity_id
_entity_poly.type
_entity_poly.pdbx_seq_one_letter_code
_entity_poly.pdbx_strand_id
1 'polypeptide(L)'
;MTAETDLHTLLNNLTPVASDETYVFVSAEFARLPVEVFQHAKGMFKEMEGTTFILEQQYAESLGLSYDGRFCCITCEVHSSLEAVGMTAAMTAALGEAGISA
;
A
#
# COMPACT_ATOMS: atom_id res chain seq x y z
N MET A 1 11.66 -16.54 19.60
CA MET A 1 12.32 -16.32 18.29
C MET A 1 12.42 -14.83 18.11
N THR A 2 13.64 -14.30 17.97
CA THR A 2 13.92 -12.86 17.81
C THR A 2 13.80 -12.50 16.34
N ALA A 3 12.99 -11.49 16.04
CA ALA A 3 12.88 -10.96 14.69
C ALA A 3 14.21 -10.29 14.28
N GLU A 4 14.57 -10.40 13.00
CA GLU A 4 15.81 -9.86 12.46
C GLU A 4 15.74 -8.31 12.38
N THR A 5 16.83 -7.65 12.76
CA THR A 5 16.93 -6.18 12.81
C THR A 5 18.12 -5.65 12.01
N ASP A 6 19.04 -6.51 11.57
CA ASP A 6 20.14 -6.12 10.69
C ASP A 6 19.63 -5.79 9.28
N LEU A 7 19.70 -4.51 8.90
CA LEU A 7 19.18 -4.01 7.64
C LEU A 7 19.80 -4.70 6.41
N HIS A 8 21.09 -5.01 6.44
CA HIS A 8 21.78 -5.65 5.31
C HIS A 8 21.27 -7.07 5.10
N THR A 9 21.05 -7.82 6.19
CA THR A 9 20.48 -9.16 6.16
C THR A 9 19.01 -9.13 5.72
N LEU A 10 18.24 -8.14 6.17
CA LEU A 10 16.84 -7.96 5.76
C LEU A 10 16.71 -7.67 4.25
N LEU A 11 17.56 -6.79 3.71
CA LEU A 11 17.53 -6.43 2.29
C LEU A 11 17.94 -7.59 1.37
N ASN A 12 18.95 -8.39 1.76
CA ASN A 12 19.37 -9.55 0.97
C ASN A 12 18.32 -10.67 0.91
N ASN A 13 17.42 -10.72 1.90
CA ASN A 13 16.34 -11.70 1.96
C ASN A 13 14.98 -11.12 1.53
N LEU A 14 14.95 -9.87 1.06
CA LEU A 14 13.74 -9.20 0.62
C LEU A 14 13.22 -9.87 -0.64
N THR A 15 12.00 -10.41 -0.58
CA THR A 15 11.33 -10.96 -1.77
C THR A 15 10.15 -10.05 -2.14
N PRO A 16 10.33 -9.11 -3.07
CA PRO A 16 9.24 -8.26 -3.54
C PRO A 16 8.33 -9.06 -4.48
N VAL A 17 7.04 -9.11 -4.15
CA VAL A 17 6.00 -9.76 -4.95
C VAL A 17 5.00 -8.71 -5.39
N ALA A 18 4.92 -8.48 -6.69
CA ALA A 18 3.92 -7.60 -7.29
C ALA A 18 2.57 -8.33 -7.35
N SER A 19 1.50 -7.64 -6.97
CA SER A 19 0.13 -8.12 -7.15
C SER A 19 -0.27 -8.03 -8.61
N ASP A 20 -0.98 -9.05 -9.08
CA ASP A 20 -1.62 -9.06 -10.41
C ASP A 20 -2.79 -8.07 -10.50
N GLU A 21 -3.31 -7.63 -9.36
CA GLU A 21 -4.45 -6.71 -9.28
C GLU A 21 -3.99 -5.25 -9.38
N THR A 22 -4.83 -4.44 -10.03
CA THR A 22 -4.65 -2.98 -10.06
C THR A 22 -5.42 -2.33 -8.92
N TYR A 23 -4.73 -1.50 -8.15
CA TYR A 23 -5.30 -0.75 -7.04
C TYR A 23 -5.45 0.73 -7.36
N VAL A 24 -6.44 1.36 -6.73
CA VAL A 24 -6.76 2.78 -6.89
C VAL A 24 -6.98 3.43 -5.53
N PHE A 25 -6.74 4.73 -5.45
CA PHE A 25 -7.02 5.54 -4.28
C PHE A 25 -8.33 6.29 -4.46
N VAL A 26 -9.28 6.05 -3.56
CA VAL A 26 -10.57 6.75 -3.49
C VAL A 26 -10.56 7.62 -2.25
N SER A 27 -10.69 8.93 -2.41
CA SER A 27 -10.86 9.88 -1.30
C SER A 27 -12.29 10.42 -1.29
N ALA A 28 -12.98 10.25 -0.16
CA ALA A 28 -14.34 10.76 0.01
C ALA A 28 -14.68 11.04 1.48
N GLU A 29 -15.70 11.87 1.69
CA GLU A 29 -16.32 12.03 3.00
C GLU A 29 -16.95 10.70 3.46
N PHE A 30 -16.61 10.25 4.68
CA PHE A 30 -17.10 8.98 5.25
C PHE A 30 -18.62 8.81 5.14
N ALA A 31 -19.38 9.90 5.35
CA ALA A 31 -20.85 9.87 5.29
C ALA A 31 -21.42 9.61 3.88
N ARG A 32 -20.61 9.75 2.83
CA ARG A 32 -21.02 9.56 1.43
C ARG A 32 -20.61 8.22 0.86
N LEU A 33 -19.88 7.41 1.61
CA LEU A 33 -19.37 6.14 1.13
C LEU A 33 -20.38 5.01 1.36
N PRO A 34 -20.60 4.15 0.36
CA PRO A 34 -21.31 2.90 0.55
C PRO A 34 -20.62 2.05 1.65
N VAL A 35 -21.40 1.36 2.47
CA VAL A 35 -20.85 0.53 3.55
C VAL A 35 -20.03 -0.65 3.00
N GLU A 36 -20.32 -1.02 1.76
CA GLU A 36 -19.65 -2.07 0.99
C GLU A 36 -18.17 -1.75 0.75
N VAL A 37 -17.79 -0.46 0.71
CA VAL A 37 -16.39 -0.03 0.54
C VAL A 37 -15.48 -0.63 1.60
N PHE A 38 -15.95 -0.70 2.86
CA PHE A 38 -15.17 -1.24 3.97
C PHE A 38 -14.88 -2.74 3.83
N GLN A 39 -15.72 -3.48 3.09
CA GLN A 39 -15.54 -4.91 2.88
C GLN A 39 -14.47 -5.21 1.83
N HIS A 40 -14.25 -4.28 0.90
CA HIS A 40 -13.33 -4.43 -0.23
C HIS A 40 -12.04 -3.63 -0.07
N ALA A 41 -11.91 -2.84 1.00
CA ALA A 41 -10.73 -2.02 1.24
C ALA A 41 -9.53 -2.84 1.70
N LYS A 42 -8.43 -2.74 0.94
CA LYS A 42 -7.12 -3.27 1.35
C LYS A 42 -6.49 -2.42 2.44
N GLY A 43 -6.76 -1.11 2.42
CA GLY A 43 -6.29 -0.15 3.39
C GLY A 43 -7.22 1.05 3.46
N MET A 44 -7.23 1.70 4.62
CA MET A 44 -8.00 2.90 4.89
C MET A 44 -7.15 3.86 5.72
N PHE A 45 -7.18 5.14 5.37
CA PHE A 45 -6.54 6.18 6.15
C PHE A 45 -7.49 7.35 6.36
N LYS A 46 -7.64 7.78 7.61
CA LYS A 46 -8.50 8.90 7.97
C LYS A 46 -7.69 10.19 7.97
N GLU A 47 -8.03 11.10 7.07
CA GLU A 47 -7.38 12.38 6.87
C GLU A 47 -8.25 13.50 7.44
N MET A 48 -7.77 14.74 7.36
CA MET A 48 -8.52 15.90 7.85
C MET A 48 -9.67 16.26 6.90
N GLU A 49 -9.44 16.10 5.60
CA GLU A 49 -10.35 16.40 4.50
C GLU A 49 -11.35 15.28 4.19
N GLY A 50 -11.07 14.05 4.62
CA GLY A 50 -11.86 12.89 4.23
C GLY A 50 -11.25 11.57 4.69
N THR A 51 -11.75 10.47 4.12
CA THR A 51 -11.15 9.15 4.32
C THR A 51 -10.73 8.60 2.98
N THR A 52 -9.47 8.16 2.91
CA THR A 52 -8.88 7.58 1.72
C THR A 52 -8.89 6.06 1.84
N PHE A 53 -9.31 5.40 0.77
CA PHE A 53 -9.43 3.95 0.66
C PHE A 53 -8.54 3.45 -0.48
N ILE A 54 -7.89 2.33 -0.24
CA ILE A 54 -7.16 1.57 -1.26
C ILE A 54 -8.05 0.40 -1.68
N LEU A 55 -8.58 0.46 -2.89
CA LEU A 55 -9.50 -0.54 -3.45
C LEU A 55 -8.88 -1.17 -4.70
N GLU A 56 -9.28 -2.40 -5.03
CA GLU A 56 -9.06 -2.89 -6.40
C GLU A 56 -9.91 -2.05 -7.36
N GLN A 57 -9.36 -1.77 -8.55
CA GLN A 57 -9.99 -0.91 -9.55
C GLN A 57 -11.41 -1.37 -9.88
N GLN A 58 -11.62 -2.69 -10.04
CA GLN A 58 -12.93 -3.27 -10.35
C GLN A 58 -14.01 -2.93 -9.31
N TYR A 59 -13.65 -2.89 -8.03
CA TYR A 59 -14.61 -2.57 -6.97
C TYR A 59 -14.96 -1.09 -6.98
N ALA A 60 -13.96 -0.21 -7.12
CA ALA A 60 -14.19 1.22 -7.24
C ALA A 60 -15.14 1.53 -8.42
N GLU A 61 -14.93 0.87 -9.58
CA GLU A 61 -15.78 1.02 -10.76
C GLU A 61 -17.20 0.49 -10.52
N SER A 62 -17.35 -0.69 -9.91
CA SER A 62 -18.68 -1.27 -9.63
C SER A 62 -19.51 -0.44 -8.67
N LEU A 63 -18.86 0.28 -7.76
CA LEU A 63 -19.50 1.19 -6.80
C LEU A 63 -19.68 2.62 -7.35
N GLY A 64 -19.23 2.89 -8.57
CA GLY A 64 -19.33 4.22 -9.19
C GLY A 64 -18.46 5.28 -8.52
N LEU A 65 -17.37 4.87 -7.86
CA LEU A 65 -16.48 5.76 -7.13
C LEU A 65 -15.45 6.38 -8.08
N SER A 66 -15.22 7.68 -7.93
CA SER A 66 -14.10 8.36 -8.59
C SER A 66 -12.80 8.04 -7.85
N TYR A 67 -11.71 7.86 -8.61
CA TYR A 67 -10.40 7.53 -8.07
C TYR A 67 -9.29 8.21 -8.86
N ASP A 68 -8.14 8.36 -8.20
CA ASP A 68 -6.94 8.94 -8.80
C ASP A 68 -5.85 7.89 -8.94
N GLY A 69 -5.22 7.87 -10.12
CA GLY A 69 -4.10 6.99 -10.43
C GLY A 69 -4.45 5.50 -10.51
N ARG A 70 -3.48 4.72 -10.99
CA ARG A 70 -3.51 3.26 -10.98
C ARG A 70 -2.18 2.78 -10.42
N PHE A 71 -2.26 1.87 -9.47
CA PHE A 71 -1.12 1.43 -8.69
C PHE A 71 -1.04 -0.09 -8.71
N CYS A 72 0.17 -0.63 -8.68
CA CYS A 72 0.42 -2.03 -8.40
C CYS A 72 0.89 -2.15 -6.96
N CYS A 73 0.30 -3.07 -6.20
CA CYS A 73 0.75 -3.34 -4.84
C CYS A 73 1.96 -4.27 -4.88
N ILE A 74 3.11 -3.83 -4.37
CA ILE A 74 4.28 -4.69 -4.17
C ILE A 74 4.35 -5.03 -2.68
N THR A 75 4.24 -6.32 -2.35
CA THR A 75 4.42 -6.83 -1.00
C THR A 75 5.88 -7.24 -0.82
N CYS A 76 6.53 -6.70 0.19
CA CYS A 76 7.89 -7.05 0.54
C CYS A 76 7.88 -8.09 1.65
N GLU A 77 7.97 -9.35 1.26
CA GLU A 77 7.96 -10.46 2.21
C GLU A 77 9.33 -10.57 2.86
N VAL A 78 9.38 -10.37 4.18
CA VAL A 78 10.58 -10.50 4.99
C VAL A 78 10.18 -10.76 6.44
N HIS A 79 10.91 -11.64 7.12
CA HIS A 79 10.74 -11.90 8.55
C HIS A 79 11.39 -10.78 9.37
N SER A 80 10.84 -9.56 9.30
CA SER A 80 11.35 -8.40 10.01
C SER A 80 10.55 -8.08 11.27
N SER A 81 11.24 -7.52 12.26
CA SER A 81 10.55 -6.82 13.34
C SER A 81 9.89 -5.55 12.78
N LEU A 82 8.75 -5.14 13.34
CA LEU A 82 8.20 -3.79 13.10
C LEU A 82 9.17 -2.69 13.60
N GLU A 83 10.13 -3.06 14.45
CA GLU A 83 11.18 -2.17 14.96
C GLU A 83 12.41 -2.08 14.06
N ALA A 84 12.43 -2.78 12.92
CA ALA A 84 13.56 -2.73 11.98
C ALA A 84 13.64 -1.35 11.30
N VAL A 85 14.60 -0.54 11.73
CA VAL A 85 14.83 0.81 11.20
C VAL A 85 15.56 0.72 9.85
N GLY A 86 15.07 1.45 8.85
CA GLY A 86 15.77 1.68 7.58
C GLY A 86 15.22 0.93 6.37
N MET A 87 14.31 -0.02 6.54
CA MET A 87 13.72 -0.78 5.43
C MET A 87 12.97 0.12 4.44
N THR A 88 12.06 0.96 4.94
CA THR A 88 11.33 1.92 4.10
C THR A 88 12.27 2.87 3.37
N ALA A 89 13.32 3.36 4.04
CA ALA A 89 14.29 4.28 3.44
C ALA A 89 15.09 3.63 2.30
N ALA A 90 15.52 2.38 2.49
CA ALA A 90 16.25 1.64 1.46
C ALA A 90 15.36 1.37 0.24
N MET A 91 14.10 0.98 0.46
CA MET A 91 13.14 0.72 -0.62
C MET A 91 12.79 1.98 -1.41
N THR A 92 12.47 3.09 -0.73
CA THR A 92 12.10 4.34 -1.41
C THR A 92 13.28 4.96 -2.14
N ALA A 93 14.52 4.81 -1.64
CA ALA A 93 15.71 5.23 -2.35
C ALA A 93 15.89 4.48 -3.68
N ALA A 94 15.77 3.14 -3.66
CA ALA A 94 15.90 2.32 -4.87
C ALA A 94 14.81 2.64 -5.91
N LEU A 95 13.56 2.86 -5.47
CA LEU A 95 12.47 3.25 -6.35
C LEU A 95 12.67 4.67 -6.92
N GLY A 96 13.14 5.61 -6.09
CA GLY A 96 13.48 6.96 -6.51
C GLY A 96 14.61 7.01 -7.55
N GLU A 97 15.66 6.21 -7.39
CA GLU A 97 16.74 6.06 -8.38
C GLU A 97 16.24 5.50 -9.73
N ALA A 98 15.22 4.65 -9.69
CA ALA A 98 14.54 4.13 -10.88
C ALA A 98 13.48 5.08 -11.46
N GLY A 99 13.24 6.24 -10.83
CA GLY A 99 12.20 7.19 -11.25
C GLY A 99 10.76 6.72 -10.98
N ILE A 100 10.58 5.80 -10.04
CA ILE A 100 9.29 5.22 -9.66
C ILE A 100 8.79 5.91 -8.40
N SER A 101 7.59 6.48 -8.46
CA SER A 101 6.92 7.03 -7.27
C SER A 101 6.37 5.90 -6.41
N ALA A 102 6.55 6.00 -5.09
CA ALA A 102 6.13 5.01 -4.11
C ALA A 102 5.58 5.69 -2.84
#